data_AF-A0A1V4XNX9-F1
#
_entry.id   AF-A0A1V4XNX9-F1
#
_cell.length_a   1.000
_cell.length_b   1.000
_cell.length_c   1.000
_cell.angle_alpha   90.00
_cell.angle_beta   90.00
_cell.angle_gamma   90.00
#
_symmetry.space_group_name_H-M   'P 1'
#
loop_
_entity.id
_entity.type
_entity.pdbx_description
1 polymer ?
#
loop_
_entity_poly.entity_id
_entity_poly.type
_entity_poly.pdbx_seq_one_letter_code
_entity_poly.pdbx_strand_id
1 'polypeptide(L)'
;MRQDPERIIEAVCIETGAAREALLRKGFRGVARGLLMEMLYRHGRMKQPEIGAMLGVDYSAVSVSRKRFLLMKEADPELKSLFEKTKYRISQG
;
A
#
# COMPACT_ATOMS: atom_id res chain seq x y z
N MET A 1 -0.34 16.67 4.17
CA MET A 1 -1.65 16.73 3.50
C MET A 1 -2.20 15.32 3.36
N ARG A 2 -3.52 15.12 3.50
CA ARG A 2 -4.17 13.82 3.24
C ARG A 2 -4.22 13.62 1.73
N GLN A 3 -3.77 12.47 1.26
CA GLN A 3 -3.74 12.12 -0.16
C GLN A 3 -4.99 11.32 -0.53
N ASP A 4 -5.47 11.50 -1.76
CA ASP A 4 -6.62 10.75 -2.28
C ASP A 4 -6.28 9.25 -2.37
N PRO A 5 -7.11 8.34 -1.82
CA PRO A 5 -6.92 6.90 -1.98
C PRO A 5 -6.74 6.43 -3.43
N GLU A 6 -7.45 7.01 -4.40
CA GLU A 6 -7.32 6.61 -5.81
C GLU A 6 -5.94 6.98 -6.36
N ARG A 7 -5.43 8.17 -6.02
CA ARG A 7 -4.06 8.58 -6.36
C ARG A 7 -3.01 7.64 -5.75
N ILE A 8 -3.24 7.19 -4.53
CA ILE A 8 -2.36 6.22 -3.87
C ILE A 8 -2.39 4.87 -4.59
N ILE A 9 -3.59 4.38 -4.94
CA ILE A 9 -3.77 3.12 -5.67
C ILE A 9 -3.03 3.18 -7.01
N GLU A 10 -3.23 4.26 -7.77
CA GLU A 10 -2.55 4.49 -9.05
C GLU A 10 -1.03 4.50 -8.89
N ALA A 11 -0.51 5.25 -7.92
CA ALA A 11 0.92 5.32 -7.67
C ALA A 11 1.53 3.93 -7.36
N VAL A 12 0.84 3.12 -6.56
CA VAL A 12 1.28 1.76 -6.26
C VAL A 12 1.21 0.86 -7.50
N CYS A 13 0.16 0.97 -8.31
CA CYS A 13 0.06 0.20 -9.56
C CYS A 13 1.22 0.52 -10.51
N ILE A 14 1.56 1.81 -10.67
CA ILE A 14 2.66 2.25 -11.53
C ILE A 14 4.01 1.70 -11.03
N GLU A 15 4.31 1.85 -9.74
CA GLU A 15 5.62 1.47 -9.20
C GLU A 15 5.81 -0.05 -9.07
N THR A 16 4.72 -0.81 -8.94
CA THR A 16 4.79 -2.27 -8.79
C THR A 16 4.49 -3.05 -10.06
N GLY A 17 3.94 -2.39 -11.08
CA GLY A 17 3.40 -3.04 -12.29
C GLY A 17 2.17 -3.91 -12.02
N ALA A 18 1.61 -3.90 -10.80
CA ALA A 18 0.45 -4.71 -10.47
C ALA A 18 -0.82 -4.10 -11.09
N ALA A 19 -1.66 -4.96 -11.66
CA ALA A 19 -2.98 -4.55 -12.13
C ALA A 19 -3.86 -4.10 -10.95
N ARG A 20 -4.59 -3.01 -11.11
CA ARG A 20 -5.46 -2.41 -10.08
C ARG A 20 -6.46 -3.43 -9.53
N GLU A 21 -7.13 -4.16 -10.41
CA GLU A 21 -8.14 -5.15 -10.05
C GLU A 21 -7.53 -6.27 -9.21
N ALA A 22 -6.32 -6.72 -9.55
CA ALA A 22 -5.60 -7.72 -8.78
C ALA A 22 -5.22 -7.16 -7.40
N LEU A 23 -4.69 -5.94 -7.36
CA LEU A 23 -4.23 -5.31 -6.13
C LEU A 23 -5.37 -5.03 -5.12
N LEU A 24 -6.59 -4.79 -5.60
CA LEU A 24 -7.77 -4.57 -4.76
C LEU A 24 -8.46 -5.89 -4.36
N ARG A 25 -8.43 -6.92 -5.21
CA ARG A 25 -9.08 -8.21 -4.97
C ARG A 25 -8.58 -8.92 -3.70
N LYS A 26 -9.49 -9.48 -2.91
CA LYS A 26 -9.15 -10.35 -1.77
C LYS A 26 -8.25 -11.50 -2.22
N GLY A 27 -7.21 -11.79 -1.44
CA GLY A 27 -6.30 -12.93 -1.70
C GLY A 27 -5.14 -12.64 -2.65
N PHE A 28 -4.94 -11.39 -3.08
CA PHE A 28 -3.71 -10.99 -3.75
C PHE A 28 -2.49 -11.37 -2.91
N ARG A 29 -1.51 -12.03 -3.56
CA ARG A 29 -0.27 -12.47 -2.93
C ARG A 29 0.87 -11.61 -3.45
N GLY A 30 1.52 -10.87 -2.55
CA GLY A 30 2.69 -10.06 -2.91
C GLY A 30 2.90 -8.88 -1.98
N VAL A 31 4.13 -8.37 -2.00
CA VAL A 31 4.56 -7.21 -1.20
C VAL A 31 3.81 -5.93 -1.55
N ALA A 32 3.33 -5.81 -2.80
CA ALA A 32 2.59 -4.66 -3.30
C ALA A 32 1.32 -4.36 -2.48
N ARG A 33 0.63 -5.38 -1.94
CA ARG A 33 -0.56 -5.15 -1.10
C ARG A 33 -0.20 -4.58 0.27
N GLY A 34 0.93 -5.01 0.84
CA GLY A 34 1.46 -4.44 2.08
C GLY A 34 1.90 -2.98 1.89
N LEU A 35 2.53 -2.69 0.75
CA LEU A 35 2.86 -1.33 0.33
C LEU A 35 1.59 -0.46 0.18
N LEU A 36 0.56 -0.94 -0.53
CA LEU A 36 -0.70 -0.23 -0.68
C LEU A 36 -1.33 0.10 0.68
N MET A 37 -1.45 -0.90 1.55
CA MET A 37 -2.02 -0.72 2.89
C MET A 37 -1.22 0.29 3.73
N GLU A 38 0.12 0.28 3.64
CA GLU A 38 0.96 1.24 4.33
C GLU A 38 0.78 2.66 3.78
N MET A 39 0.68 2.82 2.45
CA MET A 39 0.49 4.13 1.83
C MET A 39 -0.89 4.72 2.13
N LEU A 40 -1.96 3.92 2.05
CA LEU A 40 -3.32 4.34 2.41
C LEU A 40 -3.40 4.76 3.88
N TYR A 41 -2.74 4.02 4.78
CA TYR A 41 -2.70 4.38 6.19
C TYR A 41 -1.91 5.67 6.43
N ARG A 42 -0.66 5.74 5.95
CA ARG A 42 0.27 6.81 6.30
C ARG A 42 0.00 8.11 5.54
N HIS A 43 -0.30 8.02 4.25
CA HIS A 43 -0.50 9.18 3.36
C HIS A 43 -1.97 9.47 3.10
N GLY A 44 -2.81 8.43 3.00
CA GLY A 44 -4.26 8.57 2.87
C GLY A 44 -4.98 8.86 4.19
N ARG A 45 -4.27 8.75 5.34
CA ARG A 45 -4.80 8.88 6.71
C ARG A 45 -6.03 8.00 6.97
N MET A 46 -6.15 6.88 6.25
CA MET A 46 -7.23 5.94 6.43
C MET A 46 -6.99 5.07 7.66
N LYS A 47 -8.06 4.75 8.39
CA LYS A 47 -8.04 3.78 9.47
C LYS A 47 -7.98 2.37 8.90
N GLN A 48 -7.40 1.44 9.66
CA GLN A 48 -7.26 0.05 9.21
C GLN A 48 -8.61 -0.64 8.88
N PRO A 49 -9.72 -0.37 9.60
CA PRO A 49 -11.03 -0.90 9.20
C PRO A 49 -11.51 -0.36 7.84
N GLU A 50 -11.24 0.92 7.53
CA GLU A 50 -11.62 1.52 6.24
C GLU A 50 -10.82 0.89 5.08
N ILE A 51 -9.52 0.71 5.30
CA ILE A 51 -8.63 0.01 4.34
C ILE A 51 -9.08 -1.45 4.18
N GLY A 52 -9.45 -2.11 5.28
CA GLY A 52 -9.93 -3.47 5.27
C GLY A 52 -11.21 -3.63 4.46
N ALA A 53 -12.20 -2.77 4.69
CA ALA A 53 -13.45 -2.73 3.92
C ALA A 53 -13.19 -2.52 2.42
N MET A 54 -12.31 -1.59 2.06
CA MET A 54 -11.90 -1.33 0.68
C MET A 54 -11.26 -2.56 0.01
N LEU A 55 -10.48 -3.35 0.77
CA LEU A 55 -9.69 -4.47 0.25
C LEU A 55 -10.33 -5.84 0.52
N GLY A 56 -11.54 -5.89 1.08
CA GLY A 56 -12.24 -7.13 1.44
C GLY A 56 -11.51 -8.00 2.47
N VAL A 57 -10.82 -7.39 3.44
CA VAL A 57 -10.07 -8.07 4.51
C VAL A 57 -10.31 -7.41 5.87
N ASP A 58 -10.05 -8.14 6.96
CA ASP A 58 -10.20 -7.59 8.30
C ASP A 58 -9.10 -6.58 8.66
N TYR A 59 -9.40 -5.69 9.61
CA TYR A 59 -8.42 -4.69 10.08
C TYR A 59 -7.13 -5.34 10.62
N SER A 60 -7.23 -6.55 11.19
CA SER A 60 -6.09 -7.32 11.71
C SER A 60 -5.17 -7.76 10.58
N ALA A 61 -5.73 -8.19 9.45
CA ALA A 61 -4.97 -8.52 8.24
C ALA A 61 -4.25 -7.29 7.69
N VAL A 62 -4.88 -6.11 7.71
CA VAL A 62 -4.24 -4.83 7.34
C VAL A 62 -3.05 -4.54 8.26
N SER A 63 -3.25 -4.62 9.58
CA SER A 63 -2.20 -4.39 10.59
C SER A 63 -1.00 -5.31 10.39
N VAL A 64 -1.24 -6.62 10.22
CA VAL A 64 -0.18 -7.62 10.02
C VAL A 64 0.55 -7.39 8.71
N SER A 65 -0.17 -7.15 7.61
CA SER A 65 0.44 -6.94 6.29
C SER A 65 1.36 -5.71 6.26
N ARG A 66 0.93 -4.61 6.87
CA ARG A 66 1.74 -3.39 7.02
C ARG A 66 3.02 -3.63 7.81
N LYS A 67 2.91 -4.28 8.98
CA LYS A 67 4.08 -4.62 9.81
C LYS A 67 5.06 -5.52 9.07
N ARG A 68 4.56 -6.54 8.37
CA ARG A 68 5.38 -7.44 7.55
C ARG A 68 6.10 -6.69 6.43
N PHE A 69 5.39 -5.81 5.72
CA PHE A 69 6.00 -4.98 4.67
C PHE A 69 7.11 -4.08 5.22
N LEU A 70 6.89 -3.41 6.35
CA LEU A 70 7.91 -2.55 6.97
C LEU A 70 9.15 -3.34 7.36
N LEU A 71 9.00 -4.54 7.96
CA LEU A 71 10.13 -5.40 8.30
C LEU A 71 10.91 -5.84 7.05
N MET A 72 10.22 -6.24 5.98
CA MET A 72 10.87 -6.61 4.72
C MET A 72 11.60 -5.41 4.09
N LYS A 73 10.99 -4.22 4.12
CA LYS A 73 11.58 -2.98 3.61
C LYS A 73 12.88 -2.59 4.32
N GLU A 74 13.03 -2.91 5.60
CA GLU A 74 14.30 -2.64 6.32
C GLU A 74 15.43 -3.59 5.87
N ALA A 75 15.09 -4.82 5.47
CA ALA A 75 16.06 -5.82 5.04
C ALA A 75 16.37 -5.80 3.54
N ASP A 76 15.49 -5.22 2.72
CA ASP A 76 15.55 -5.25 1.25
C ASP A 76 15.68 -3.84 0.66
N PRO A 77 16.84 -3.48 0.09
CA PRO A 77 17.06 -2.19 -0.57
C PRO A 77 16.11 -1.90 -1.73
N GLU A 78 15.66 -2.91 -2.46
CA GLU A 78 14.72 -2.74 -3.57
C GLU A 78 13.34 -2.33 -3.05
N LEU A 79 12.87 -2.98 -1.97
CA LEU A 79 11.62 -2.60 -1.31
C LEU A 79 11.70 -1.21 -0.68
N LYS A 80 12.86 -0.83 -0.14
CA LYS A 80 13.11 0.53 0.34
C LYS A 80 13.04 1.55 -0.80
N SER A 81 13.66 1.26 -1.94
CA SER A 81 13.58 2.10 -3.14
C SER A 81 12.15 2.23 -3.63
N LEU A 82 11.43 1.11 -3.74
CA LEU A 82 10.02 1.07 -4.14
C LEU A 82 9.14 1.93 -3.24
N PHE A 83 9.33 1.85 -1.92
CA PHE A 83 8.60 2.66 -0.94
C PHE A 83 8.83 4.16 -1.16
N GLU A 84 10.09 4.59 -1.31
CA GLU A 84 10.41 6.01 -1.50
C GLU A 84 9.93 6.55 -2.85
N LYS A 85 10.04 5.76 -3.93
CA LYS A 85 9.48 6.13 -5.25
C LYS A 85 7.97 6.32 -5.20
N THR A 86 7.26 5.38 -4.57
CA THR A 86 5.80 5.44 -4.39
C THR A 86 5.41 6.67 -3.58
N LYS A 87 6.11 6.92 -2.46
CA LYS A 87 5.89 8.10 -1.62
C LYS A 87 6.15 9.41 -2.37
N TYR A 88 7.23 9.48 -3.15
CA TYR A 88 7.54 10.64 -3.97
C TYR A 88 6.42 10.91 -4.98
N ARG A 89 5.99 9.89 -5.74
CA ARG A 89 4.90 9.99 -6.72
C ARG A 89 3.59 10.49 -6.10
N ILE A 90 3.24 9.98 -4.93
CA ILE A 90 2.06 10.43 -4.18
C ILE A 90 2.18 11.92 -3.83
N SER A 91 3.36 12.41 -3.44
CA SER A 91 3.58 13.81 -3.03
C SER A 91 3.68 14.83 -4.16
N GLN A 92 3.94 14.40 -5.41
CA GLN A 92 4.17 15.29 -6.56
C GLN A 92 2.86 15.74 -7.26
N GLY A 93 1.72 15.67 -6.60
CA GLY A 93 0.48 16.30 -7.08
C GLY A 93 -0.65 16.14 -6.10
#